data_AF-A0A6L4ADF7-F1
#
_entry.id   AF-A0A6L4ADF7-F1
#
_cell.length_a   1.000
_cell.length_b   1.000
_cell.length_c   1.000
_cell.angle_alpha   90.00
_cell.angle_beta   90.00
_cell.angle_gamma   90.00
#
_symmetry.space_group_name_H-M   'P 1'
#
loop_
_entity.id
_entity.type
_entity.pdbx_description
1 polymer ?
#
loop_
_entity_poly.entity_id
_entity_poly.type
_entity_poly.pdbx_seq_one_letter_code
_entity_poly.pdbx_strand_id
1 'polypeptide(L)'
;MSGDFNLSADTLRHQRRLANQLIYTLKQYYPGALQAFPKCHSLIHLAFLEQYPTPQAAAALTEAEWLAFLQFHHYRYLNRAAQLLQALHQPAPAARIHTGYVYRVQTIIPLLRTLFHQRAALEKEIETLFRSHPEAAWWKSLPGIGPLTAARLLAYVGDNRLRFPSPGVLQAIAGTVPVTRRSGKVLHVEFRHACSHALRHAIETFARLSIRRSGWARAYFEAQIARGHSKPRAFRALANRWLSILWKLWQTNAPYDEAKHLASRARQGQPLPLPLS
;
A
#
# COMPACT_ATOMS: atom_id res chain seq x y z
N MET A 1 17.56 -1.75 -9.07
CA MET A 1 16.69 -1.34 -7.95
C MET A 1 15.78 -0.15 -8.27
N SER A 2 16.27 1.06 -8.53
CA SER A 2 15.38 2.22 -8.80
C SER A 2 14.47 2.03 -10.03
N GLY A 3 14.98 1.43 -11.11
CA GLY A 3 14.20 1.07 -12.30
C GLY A 3 13.09 0.04 -12.03
N ASP A 4 13.37 -0.96 -11.19
CA ASP A 4 12.43 -2.04 -10.85
C ASP A 4 11.22 -1.51 -10.07
N PHE A 5 11.42 -0.48 -9.24
CA PHE A 5 10.33 0.18 -8.54
C PHE A 5 9.47 1.07 -9.44
N ASN A 6 10.06 1.68 -10.48
CA ASN A 6 9.31 2.41 -11.50
C ASN A 6 8.47 1.44 -12.35
N LEU A 7 9.05 0.31 -12.76
CA LEU A 7 8.33 -0.77 -13.45
C LEU A 7 7.15 -1.28 -12.61
N SER A 8 7.38 -1.53 -11.32
CA SER A 8 6.32 -1.92 -10.37
C SER A 8 5.20 -0.87 -10.28
N ALA A 9 5.54 0.42 -10.27
CA ALA A 9 4.56 1.51 -10.24
C ALA A 9 3.73 1.58 -11.54
N ASP A 10 4.34 1.30 -12.69
CA ASP A 10 3.69 1.29 -14.00
C ASP A 10 2.74 0.09 -14.13
N THR A 11 3.19 -1.09 -13.72
CA THR A 11 2.35 -2.30 -13.60
C THR A 11 1.11 -2.03 -12.75
N LEU A 12 1.27 -1.35 -11.60
CA LEU A 12 0.15 -0.97 -10.73
C LEU A 12 -0.84 -0.02 -11.40
N ARG A 13 -0.36 0.96 -12.19
CA ARG A 13 -1.24 1.87 -12.94
C ARG A 13 -2.02 1.12 -14.01
N HIS A 14 -1.37 0.24 -14.76
CA HIS A 14 -2.04 -0.61 -15.76
C HIS A 14 -3.07 -1.55 -15.12
N GLN A 15 -2.71 -2.21 -14.02
CA GLN A 15 -3.62 -3.07 -13.26
C GLN A 15 -4.86 -2.30 -12.80
N ARG A 16 -4.68 -1.09 -12.25
CA ARG A 16 -5.79 -0.25 -11.79
C ARG A 16 -6.69 0.19 -12.95
N ARG A 17 -6.11 0.55 -14.09
CA ARG A 17 -6.87 0.91 -15.31
C ARG A 17 -7.74 -0.26 -15.77
N LEU A 18 -7.17 -1.46 -15.89
CA LEU A 18 -7.91 -2.66 -16.28
C LEU A 18 -8.97 -3.05 -15.26
N ALA A 19 -8.68 -2.94 -13.96
CA ALA A 19 -9.66 -3.19 -12.90
C ALA A 19 -10.85 -2.22 -12.99
N ASN A 20 -10.60 -0.94 -13.28
CA ASN A 20 -11.67 0.03 -13.49
C ASN A 20 -12.49 -0.28 -14.74
N GLN A 21 -11.86 -0.71 -15.84
CA GLN A 21 -12.55 -1.13 -17.06
C GLN A 21 -13.41 -2.38 -16.82
N LEU A 22 -12.90 -3.34 -16.05
CA LEU A 22 -13.65 -4.52 -15.62
C LEU A 22 -14.89 -4.11 -14.82
N ILE A 23 -14.70 -3.30 -13.78
CA ILE A 23 -15.80 -2.81 -12.93
C ILE A 23 -16.84 -2.05 -13.74
N TYR A 24 -16.41 -1.17 -14.64
CA TYR A 24 -17.31 -0.42 -15.51
C TYR A 24 -18.12 -1.34 -16.42
N THR A 25 -17.47 -2.34 -17.01
CA THR A 25 -18.13 -3.31 -17.91
C THR A 25 -19.15 -4.15 -17.14
N LEU A 26 -18.78 -4.67 -15.96
CA LEU A 26 -19.68 -5.45 -15.11
C LEU A 26 -20.90 -4.65 -14.65
N LYS A 27 -20.76 -3.33 -14.38
CA LYS A 27 -21.91 -2.47 -14.07
C LYS A 27 -22.96 -2.41 -15.18
N GLN A 28 -22.57 -2.65 -16.45
CA GLN A 28 -23.50 -2.59 -17.58
C GLN A 28 -24.38 -3.84 -17.70
N TYR A 29 -23.86 -5.02 -17.34
CA TYR A 29 -24.57 -6.29 -17.63
C TYR A 29 -24.58 -7.31 -16.49
N TYR A 30 -23.67 -7.18 -15.51
CA TYR A 30 -23.50 -8.16 -14.43
C TYR A 30 -23.13 -7.51 -13.08
N PRO A 31 -23.99 -6.62 -12.54
CA PRO A 31 -23.68 -5.89 -11.31
C PRO A 31 -23.57 -6.81 -10.08
N GLY A 32 -24.31 -7.93 -10.04
CA GLY A 32 -24.25 -8.90 -8.94
C GLY A 32 -22.85 -9.50 -8.74
N ALA A 33 -22.08 -9.69 -9.83
CA ALA A 33 -20.72 -10.21 -9.74
C ALA A 33 -19.76 -9.28 -8.99
N LEU A 34 -20.06 -7.98 -8.88
CA LEU A 34 -19.24 -7.04 -8.09
C LEU A 34 -19.36 -7.28 -6.58
N GLN A 35 -20.42 -7.95 -6.15
CA GLN A 35 -20.71 -8.25 -4.75
C GLN A 35 -20.24 -9.66 -4.34
N ALA A 36 -19.89 -10.52 -5.32
CA ALA A 36 -19.42 -11.88 -5.08
C ALA A 36 -18.18 -11.93 -4.17
N PHE A 37 -17.30 -10.92 -4.26
CA PHE A 37 -16.10 -10.84 -3.44
C PHE A 37 -15.80 -9.39 -3.02
N PRO A 38 -15.17 -9.17 -1.84
CA PRO A 38 -14.81 -7.82 -1.38
C PRO A 38 -13.85 -7.06 -2.32
N LYS A 39 -13.09 -7.77 -3.15
CA LYS A 39 -12.15 -7.19 -4.13
C LYS A 39 -12.54 -7.64 -5.53
N CYS A 40 -13.11 -6.72 -6.29
CA CYS A 40 -13.69 -6.90 -7.62
C CYS A 40 -12.68 -7.11 -8.77
N HIS A 41 -11.46 -7.52 -8.43
CA HIS A 41 -10.40 -7.92 -9.36
C HIS A 41 -9.39 -8.84 -8.66
N SER A 42 -9.78 -9.50 -7.57
CA SER A 42 -8.93 -10.52 -6.93
C SER A 42 -8.85 -11.77 -7.82
N LEU A 43 -7.80 -12.59 -7.68
CA LEU A 43 -7.63 -13.78 -8.53
C LEU A 43 -8.84 -14.72 -8.48
N ILE A 44 -9.46 -14.91 -7.31
CA ILE A 44 -10.69 -15.71 -7.18
C ILE A 44 -11.89 -15.08 -7.89
N HIS A 45 -12.01 -13.75 -7.86
CA HIS A 45 -13.08 -13.05 -8.59
C HIS A 45 -12.87 -13.13 -10.10
N LEU A 46 -11.63 -13.06 -10.58
CA LEU A 46 -11.31 -13.26 -11.99
C LEU A 46 -11.62 -14.69 -12.43
N ALA A 47 -11.26 -15.70 -11.63
CA ALA A 47 -11.61 -17.10 -11.90
C ALA A 47 -13.13 -17.32 -11.90
N PHE A 48 -13.86 -16.67 -11.00
CA PHE A 48 -15.32 -16.72 -10.96
C PHE A 48 -15.93 -16.16 -12.26
N LEU A 49 -15.45 -14.99 -12.72
CA LEU A 49 -15.94 -14.39 -13.97
C LEU A 49 -15.53 -15.17 -15.22
N GLU A 50 -14.44 -15.94 -15.14
CA GLU A 50 -13.98 -16.81 -16.23
C GLU A 50 -14.90 -18.03 -16.37
N GLN A 51 -15.30 -18.64 -15.25
CA GLN A 51 -16.17 -19.82 -15.22
C GLN A 51 -17.66 -19.47 -15.33
N TYR A 52 -18.08 -18.36 -14.74
CA TYR A 52 -19.47 -17.88 -14.71
C TYR A 52 -19.53 -16.43 -15.24
N PRO A 53 -19.42 -16.22 -16.57
CA PRO A 53 -19.27 -14.88 -17.14
C PRO A 53 -20.56 -14.07 -17.21
N THR A 54 -21.71 -14.68 -16.93
CA THR A 54 -23.05 -14.07 -17.07
C THR A 54 -23.91 -14.28 -15.82
N PRO A 55 -24.90 -13.40 -15.57
CA PRO A 55 -25.88 -13.60 -14.51
C PRO A 55 -26.60 -14.95 -14.58
N GLN A 56 -26.92 -15.44 -15.78
CA GLN A 56 -27.59 -16.73 -15.99
C GLN A 56 -26.71 -17.91 -15.57
N ALA A 57 -25.41 -17.84 -15.88
CA ALA A 57 -24.47 -18.88 -15.48
C ALA A 57 -24.35 -18.97 -13.95
N ALA A 58 -24.34 -17.82 -13.25
CA ALA A 58 -24.32 -17.84 -11.79
C ALA A 58 -25.68 -18.12 -11.15
N ALA A 59 -26.80 -17.82 -11.81
CA ALA A 59 -28.13 -18.19 -11.32
C ALA A 59 -28.37 -19.70 -11.37
N ALA A 60 -27.64 -20.42 -12.23
CA ALA A 60 -27.68 -21.88 -12.32
C ALA A 60 -26.78 -22.58 -11.29
N LEU A 61 -25.99 -21.84 -10.50
CA LEU A 61 -25.08 -22.43 -9.52
C LEU A 61 -25.83 -23.13 -8.39
N THR A 62 -25.49 -24.39 -8.15
CA THR A 62 -25.90 -25.08 -6.93
C THR A 62 -24.99 -24.72 -5.76
N GLU A 63 -25.48 -24.95 -4.54
CA GLU A 63 -24.68 -24.74 -3.32
C GLU A 63 -23.42 -25.63 -3.31
N ALA A 64 -23.54 -26.86 -3.79
CA ALA A 64 -22.42 -27.80 -3.89
C ALA A 64 -21.34 -27.30 -4.86
N GLU A 65 -21.72 -26.85 -6.06
CA GLU A 65 -20.78 -26.31 -7.05
C GLU A 65 -20.10 -25.03 -6.56
N TRP A 66 -20.85 -24.15 -5.91
CA TRP A 66 -20.30 -22.93 -5.33
C TRP A 66 -19.30 -23.22 -4.22
N LEU A 67 -19.64 -24.15 -3.31
CA LEU A 67 -18.74 -24.55 -2.24
C LEU A 67 -17.47 -25.20 -2.78
N ALA A 68 -17.60 -26.08 -3.78
CA ALA A 68 -16.47 -26.71 -4.46
C ALA A 68 -15.56 -25.66 -5.13
N PHE A 69 -16.14 -24.68 -5.83
CA PHE A 69 -15.40 -23.57 -6.42
C PHE A 69 -14.61 -22.78 -5.36
N LEU A 70 -15.26 -22.40 -4.26
CA LEU A 70 -14.62 -21.65 -3.18
C LEU A 70 -13.49 -22.44 -2.51
N GLN A 71 -13.66 -23.74 -2.29
CA GLN A 71 -12.65 -24.62 -1.71
C GLN A 71 -11.45 -24.80 -2.64
N PHE A 72 -11.69 -25.03 -3.93
CA PHE A 72 -10.64 -25.15 -4.95
C PHE A 72 -9.75 -23.90 -5.02
N HIS A 73 -10.34 -22.71 -4.87
CA HIS A 73 -9.61 -21.45 -4.83
C HIS A 73 -9.15 -21.02 -3.43
N HIS A 74 -9.19 -21.92 -2.44
CA HIS A 74 -8.75 -21.70 -1.06
C HIS A 74 -9.37 -20.46 -0.42
N TYR A 75 -10.66 -20.21 -0.66
CA TYR A 75 -11.35 -19.07 -0.11
C TYR A 75 -11.47 -19.19 1.42
N ARG A 76 -10.90 -18.22 2.15
CA ARG A 76 -10.82 -18.26 3.62
C ARG A 76 -12.16 -18.13 4.33
N TYR A 77 -13.14 -17.47 3.73
CA TYR A 77 -14.40 -17.09 4.39
C TYR A 77 -15.57 -17.98 3.96
N LEU A 78 -15.39 -19.30 4.03
CA LEU A 78 -16.42 -20.28 3.67
C LEU A 78 -17.72 -20.12 4.48
N ASN A 79 -17.63 -19.56 5.69
CA ASN A 79 -18.80 -19.22 6.51
C ASN A 79 -19.73 -18.18 5.85
N ARG A 80 -19.29 -17.49 4.79
CA ARG A 80 -20.10 -16.55 4.01
C ARG A 80 -20.61 -17.16 2.70
N ALA A 81 -20.30 -18.41 2.38
CA ALA A 81 -20.58 -19.02 1.09
C ALA A 81 -22.07 -18.94 0.73
N ALA A 82 -22.96 -19.36 1.64
CA ALA A 82 -24.40 -19.32 1.44
C ALA A 82 -24.92 -17.89 1.19
N GLN A 83 -24.45 -16.91 1.97
CA GLN A 83 -24.81 -15.50 1.79
C GLN A 83 -24.38 -14.97 0.42
N LEU A 84 -23.17 -15.31 -0.03
CA LEU A 84 -22.65 -14.89 -1.34
C LEU A 84 -23.45 -15.52 -2.49
N LEU A 85 -23.80 -16.81 -2.38
CA LEU A 85 -24.61 -17.49 -3.38
C LEU A 85 -26.02 -16.90 -3.46
N GLN A 86 -26.65 -16.66 -2.31
CA GLN A 86 -27.96 -16.01 -2.26
C GLN A 86 -27.94 -14.63 -2.92
N ALA A 87 -26.85 -13.86 -2.77
CA ALA A 87 -26.68 -12.58 -3.44
C ALA A 87 -26.54 -12.73 -4.97
N LEU A 88 -25.88 -13.80 -5.46
CA LEU A 88 -25.77 -14.10 -6.88
C LEU A 88 -27.11 -14.51 -7.51
N HIS A 89 -27.99 -15.15 -6.74
CA HIS A 89 -29.31 -15.57 -7.19
C HIS A 89 -30.36 -14.45 -7.14
N GLN A 90 -30.05 -13.28 -6.59
CA GLN A 90 -30.99 -12.17 -6.58
C GLN A 90 -31.32 -11.73 -8.02
N PRO A 91 -32.60 -11.52 -8.35
CA PRO A 91 -32.98 -11.08 -9.68
C PRO A 91 -32.39 -9.69 -9.95
N ALA A 92 -31.55 -9.61 -10.97
CA ALA A 92 -31.06 -8.35 -11.51
C ALA A 92 -31.96 -7.93 -12.68
N PRO A 93 -32.12 -6.61 -12.95
CA PRO A 93 -32.82 -6.16 -14.14
C PRO A 93 -32.19 -6.81 -15.37
N ALA A 94 -33.03 -7.32 -16.27
CA ALA A 94 -32.60 -7.96 -17.49
C ALA A 94 -31.88 -6.95 -18.40
N ALA A 95 -30.59 -6.78 -18.18
CA ALA A 95 -29.74 -6.07 -19.12
C ALA A 95 -29.74 -6.87 -20.42
N ARG A 96 -29.91 -6.19 -21.56
CA ARG A 96 -29.57 -6.79 -22.85
C ARG A 96 -28.09 -7.16 -22.77
N ILE A 97 -27.79 -8.46 -22.62
CA ILE A 97 -26.41 -8.92 -22.60
C ILE A 97 -25.88 -8.75 -24.02
N HIS A 98 -25.17 -7.66 -24.24
CA HIS A 98 -24.40 -7.50 -25.45
C HIS A 98 -23.22 -8.47 -25.37
N THR A 99 -23.12 -9.40 -26.33
CA THR A 99 -22.00 -10.35 -26.46
C THR A 99 -20.64 -9.65 -26.36
N GLY A 100 -20.54 -8.42 -26.84
CA GLY A 100 -19.35 -7.57 -26.70
C GLY A 100 -18.92 -7.25 -25.26
N TYR A 101 -19.85 -7.16 -24.29
CA TYR A 101 -19.48 -6.94 -22.88
C TYR A 101 -18.87 -8.19 -22.25
N VAL A 102 -19.45 -9.36 -22.52
CA VAL A 102 -18.91 -10.65 -22.07
C VAL A 102 -17.52 -10.87 -22.66
N TYR A 103 -17.37 -10.66 -23.97
CA TYR A 103 -16.07 -10.75 -24.65
C TYR A 103 -15.03 -9.79 -24.05
N ARG A 104 -15.43 -8.54 -23.74
CA ARG A 104 -14.54 -7.58 -23.07
C ARG A 104 -14.09 -8.06 -21.70
N VAL A 105 -14.99 -8.60 -20.87
CA VAL A 105 -14.63 -9.17 -19.56
C VAL A 105 -13.64 -10.33 -19.73
N GLN A 106 -13.94 -11.27 -20.63
CA GLN A 106 -13.07 -12.40 -20.94
C GLN A 106 -11.70 -11.98 -21.47
N THR A 107 -11.60 -10.86 -22.19
CA THR A 107 -10.32 -10.29 -22.63
C THR A 107 -9.54 -9.64 -21.48
N ILE A 108 -10.22 -8.96 -20.56
CA ILE A 108 -9.56 -8.26 -19.43
C ILE A 108 -9.02 -9.25 -18.38
N ILE A 109 -9.70 -10.38 -18.15
CA ILE A 109 -9.31 -11.39 -17.16
C ILE A 109 -7.85 -11.86 -17.33
N PRO A 110 -7.41 -12.42 -18.47
CA PRO A 110 -6.04 -12.93 -18.63
C PRO A 110 -4.99 -11.81 -18.53
N LEU A 111 -5.32 -10.58 -18.97
CA LEU A 111 -4.44 -9.41 -18.81
C LEU A 111 -4.23 -9.07 -17.33
N LEU A 112 -5.31 -9.02 -16.54
CA LEU A 112 -5.21 -8.79 -15.11
C LEU A 112 -4.44 -9.91 -14.41
N ARG A 113 -4.73 -11.19 -14.71
CA ARG A 113 -4.01 -12.34 -14.15
C ARG A 113 -2.52 -12.25 -14.43
N THR A 114 -2.13 -11.94 -15.66
CA THR A 114 -0.73 -11.75 -16.05
C THR A 114 -0.07 -10.66 -15.22
N LEU A 115 -0.69 -9.49 -15.09
CA LEU A 115 -0.14 -8.40 -14.28
C LEU A 115 -0.03 -8.75 -12.80
N PHE A 116 -0.98 -9.53 -12.25
CA PHE A 116 -0.90 -10.03 -10.87
C PHE A 116 0.32 -10.93 -10.66
N HIS A 117 0.52 -11.91 -11.56
CA HIS A 117 1.64 -12.84 -11.48
C HIS A 117 2.99 -12.13 -11.66
N GLN A 118 3.09 -11.25 -12.65
CA GLN A 118 4.30 -10.45 -12.88
C GLN A 118 4.63 -9.56 -11.68
N ARG A 119 3.62 -8.92 -11.07
CA ARG A 119 3.84 -8.11 -9.88
C ARG A 119 4.32 -8.96 -8.70
N ALA A 120 3.70 -10.12 -8.46
CA ALA A 120 4.10 -11.01 -7.38
C ALA A 120 5.53 -11.55 -7.57
N ALA A 121 5.91 -11.88 -8.81
CA ALA A 121 7.27 -12.28 -9.16
C ALA A 121 8.28 -11.16 -8.89
N LEU A 122 8.02 -9.94 -9.37
CA LEU A 122 8.87 -8.77 -9.12
C LEU A 122 8.98 -8.44 -7.63
N GLU A 123 7.89 -8.49 -6.87
CA GLU A 123 7.91 -8.27 -5.42
C GLU A 123 8.80 -9.30 -4.71
N LYS A 124 8.77 -10.57 -5.14
CA LYS A 124 9.61 -11.65 -4.60
C LYS A 124 11.09 -11.47 -4.97
N GLU A 125 11.37 -11.05 -6.20
CA GLU A 125 12.73 -10.77 -6.66
C GLU A 125 13.35 -9.60 -5.88
N ILE A 126 12.61 -8.50 -5.75
CA ILE A 126 13.01 -7.33 -4.94
C ILE A 126 13.29 -7.74 -3.50
N GLU A 127 12.43 -8.58 -2.90
CA GLU A 127 12.65 -9.08 -1.55
C GLU A 127 13.91 -9.95 -1.44
N THR A 128 14.18 -10.77 -2.44
CA THR A 128 15.37 -11.62 -2.50
C THR A 128 16.64 -10.76 -2.58
N LEU A 129 16.68 -9.79 -3.49
CA LEU A 129 17.79 -8.83 -3.64
C LEU A 129 17.98 -7.98 -2.37
N PHE A 130 16.88 -7.56 -1.75
CA PHE A 130 16.96 -6.83 -0.49
C PHE A 130 17.56 -7.67 0.62
N ARG A 131 17.20 -8.96 0.73
CA ARG A 131 17.73 -9.85 1.77
C ARG A 131 19.24 -10.09 1.63
N SER A 132 19.79 -10.07 0.42
CA SER A 132 21.24 -10.21 0.18
C SER A 132 22.02 -8.91 0.36
N HIS A 133 21.35 -7.77 0.53
CA HIS A 133 22.03 -6.48 0.68
C HIS A 133 22.74 -6.35 2.04
N PRO A 134 23.97 -5.80 2.12
CA PRO A 134 24.71 -5.67 3.38
C PRO A 134 23.95 -4.89 4.46
N GLU A 135 23.26 -3.82 4.09
CA GLU A 135 22.46 -2.99 5.03
C GLU A 135 21.06 -3.57 5.33
N ALA A 136 20.69 -4.77 4.83
CA ALA A 136 19.34 -5.31 5.01
C ALA A 136 18.94 -5.46 6.47
N ALA A 137 19.87 -5.90 7.33
CA ALA A 137 19.65 -6.03 8.77
C ALA A 137 19.40 -4.67 9.42
N TRP A 138 20.15 -3.63 9.01
CA TRP A 138 19.96 -2.27 9.49
C TRP A 138 18.55 -1.76 9.14
N TRP A 139 18.13 -1.90 7.89
CA TRP A 139 16.79 -1.47 7.47
C TRP A 139 15.69 -2.24 8.20
N LYS A 140 15.85 -3.54 8.42
CA LYS A 140 14.89 -4.39 9.16
C LYS A 140 14.78 -4.06 10.66
N SER A 141 15.75 -3.35 11.24
CA SER A 141 15.68 -2.90 12.65
C SER A 141 14.55 -1.90 12.90
N LEU A 142 14.05 -1.23 11.85
CA LEU A 142 12.98 -0.25 11.97
C LEU A 142 11.64 -0.92 12.35
N PRO A 143 10.87 -0.33 13.28
CA PRO A 143 9.71 -0.99 13.86
C PRO A 143 8.59 -1.18 12.83
N GLY A 144 8.19 -2.43 12.61
CA GLY A 144 7.08 -2.80 11.73
C GLY A 144 7.36 -2.68 10.24
N ILE A 145 8.60 -2.38 9.83
CA ILE A 145 8.94 -2.31 8.42
C ILE A 145 8.91 -3.70 7.78
N GLY A 146 8.26 -3.82 6.63
CA GLY A 146 8.32 -5.03 5.80
C GLY A 146 9.50 -4.99 4.82
N PRO A 147 9.93 -6.15 4.29
CA PRO A 147 11.07 -6.26 3.38
C PRO A 147 10.90 -5.38 2.13
N LEU A 148 9.70 -5.36 1.53
CA LEU A 148 9.43 -4.53 0.35
C LEU A 148 9.50 -3.02 0.64
N THR A 149 8.99 -2.57 1.79
CA THR A 149 9.07 -1.16 2.19
C THR A 149 10.50 -0.75 2.50
N ALA A 150 11.24 -1.63 3.17
CA ALA A 150 12.67 -1.45 3.43
C ALA A 150 13.49 -1.36 2.13
N ALA A 151 13.26 -2.28 1.19
CA ALA A 151 13.89 -2.27 -0.13
C ALA A 151 13.62 -0.97 -0.91
N ARG A 152 12.38 -0.47 -0.87
CA ARG A 152 12.01 0.81 -1.47
C ARG A 152 12.77 1.98 -0.86
N LEU A 153 12.83 2.06 0.47
CA LEU A 153 13.56 3.13 1.15
C LEU A 153 15.05 3.06 0.84
N LEU A 154 15.66 1.88 0.90
CA LEU A 154 17.05 1.66 0.51
C LEU A 154 17.30 2.13 -0.92
N ALA A 155 16.43 1.80 -1.88
CA ALA A 155 16.63 2.20 -3.27
C ALA A 155 16.51 3.72 -3.52
N TYR A 156 15.65 4.42 -2.77
CA TYR A 156 15.46 5.86 -2.95
C TYR A 156 16.45 6.71 -2.17
N VAL A 157 16.86 6.26 -0.98
CA VAL A 157 17.92 6.88 -0.20
C VAL A 157 19.26 6.58 -0.87
N GLY A 158 19.50 5.32 -1.22
CA GLY A 158 20.77 4.82 -1.72
C GLY A 158 21.72 4.45 -0.58
N ASP A 159 22.94 4.10 -0.96
CA ASP A 159 24.07 3.75 -0.09
C ASP A 159 25.05 4.93 0.11
N ASN A 160 25.02 5.92 -0.80
CA ASN A 160 25.85 7.12 -0.68
C ASN A 160 25.33 8.09 0.40
N ARG A 161 25.93 7.98 1.60
CA ARG A 161 25.66 8.84 2.76
C ARG A 161 25.97 10.32 2.55
N LEU A 162 26.95 10.64 1.70
CA LEU A 162 27.34 12.04 1.42
C LEU A 162 26.28 12.81 0.61
N ARG A 163 25.37 12.09 -0.07
CA ARG A 163 24.23 12.69 -0.77
C ARG A 163 23.32 13.49 0.17
N PHE A 164 23.30 13.15 1.46
CA PHE A 164 22.46 13.80 2.46
C PHE A 164 23.34 14.36 3.59
N PRO A 165 23.90 15.57 3.44
CA PRO A 165 24.76 16.17 4.47
C PRO A 165 24.00 16.56 5.75
N SER A 166 22.67 16.66 5.69
CA SER A 166 21.82 16.93 6.85
C SER A 166 20.47 16.21 6.74
N PRO A 167 19.78 15.96 7.86
CA PRO A 167 18.45 15.37 7.83
C PRO A 167 17.44 16.27 7.09
N GLY A 168 17.65 17.58 7.11
CA GLY A 168 16.81 18.55 6.39
C GLY A 168 16.85 18.38 4.87
N VAL A 169 18.00 18.00 4.32
CA VAL A 169 18.13 17.71 2.87
C VAL A 169 17.31 16.46 2.50
N LEU A 170 17.42 15.40 3.31
CA LEU A 170 16.63 14.18 3.09
C LEU A 170 15.11 14.45 3.20
N GLN A 171 14.70 15.23 4.21
CA GLN A 171 13.32 15.65 4.39
C GLN A 171 12.80 16.53 3.25
N ALA A 172 13.63 17.43 2.71
CA ALA A 172 13.28 18.26 1.58
C ALA A 172 13.10 17.43 0.30
N ILE A 173 14.00 16.47 0.05
CA ILE A 173 13.91 15.54 -1.09
C ILE A 173 12.66 14.64 -0.96
N ALA A 174 12.36 14.14 0.24
CA ALA A 174 11.12 13.41 0.51
C ALA A 174 9.87 14.31 0.54
N GLY A 175 10.05 15.64 0.53
CA GLY A 175 8.99 16.61 0.61
C GLY A 175 8.12 16.52 1.87
N THR A 176 8.71 16.16 3.00
CA THR A 176 8.03 16.11 4.31
C THR A 176 8.08 17.44 5.05
N VAL A 177 9.00 18.33 4.67
CA VAL A 177 9.11 19.72 5.16
C VAL A 177 8.45 20.72 4.20
N PRO A 178 7.90 21.83 4.71
CA PRO A 178 7.38 22.91 3.87
C PRO A 178 8.49 23.70 3.17
N VAL A 179 8.10 24.60 2.27
CA VAL A 179 8.97 25.66 1.71
C VAL A 179 8.57 26.97 2.37
N THR A 180 9.55 27.70 2.89
CA THR A 180 9.33 29.06 3.41
C THR A 180 9.83 30.05 2.36
N ARG A 181 8.94 30.90 1.85
CA ARG A 181 9.27 32.02 0.96
C ARG A 181 9.15 33.32 1.74
N ARG A 182 10.19 34.16 1.69
CA ARG A 182 10.20 35.47 2.33
C ARG A 182 10.50 36.54 1.28
N SER A 183 9.66 37.57 1.21
CA SER A 183 9.87 38.75 0.39
C SER A 183 9.63 39.99 1.24
N GLY A 184 10.68 40.77 1.51
CA GLY A 184 10.63 41.88 2.46
C GLY A 184 10.11 41.46 3.85
N LYS A 185 8.99 42.05 4.27
CA LYS A 185 8.30 41.76 5.55
C LYS A 185 7.32 40.57 5.46
N VAL A 186 7.06 40.04 4.27
CA VAL A 186 6.06 39.00 4.04
C VAL A 186 6.72 37.61 4.11
N LEU A 187 6.12 36.70 4.88
CA LEU A 187 6.54 35.31 5.04
C LEU A 187 5.38 34.38 4.67
N HIS A 188 5.61 33.50 3.70
CA HIS A 188 4.68 32.47 3.27
C HIS A 188 5.28 31.08 3.49
N VAL A 189 4.51 30.18 4.10
CA VAL A 189 4.90 28.77 4.28
C VAL A 189 3.96 27.92 3.42
N GLU A 190 4.51 27.25 2.42
CA GLU A 190 3.76 26.47 1.45
C GLU A 190 4.16 24.98 1.48
N PHE A 191 3.30 24.15 0.90
CA PHE A 191 3.60 22.73 0.75
C PHE A 191 4.64 22.50 -0.36
N ARG A 192 5.64 21.65 -0.08
CA ARG A 192 6.67 21.31 -1.07
C ARG A 192 6.11 20.34 -2.12
N HIS A 193 5.86 20.84 -3.32
CA HIS A 193 5.46 20.01 -4.46
C HIS A 193 6.65 19.40 -5.19
N ALA A 194 7.72 20.16 -5.42
CA ALA A 194 8.96 19.67 -6.04
C ALA A 194 9.74 18.75 -5.08
N CYS A 195 9.56 17.44 -5.23
CA CYS A 195 10.14 16.40 -4.37
C CYS A 195 10.10 15.02 -5.06
N SER A 196 10.75 14.03 -4.44
CA SER A 196 10.55 12.63 -4.80
C SER A 196 9.25 12.10 -4.18
N HIS A 197 8.20 12.03 -5.00
CA HIS A 197 6.93 11.42 -4.60
C HIS A 197 7.08 9.97 -4.18
N ALA A 198 8.02 9.24 -4.80
CA ALA A 198 8.27 7.84 -4.52
C ALA A 198 8.90 7.64 -3.14
N LEU A 199 9.92 8.46 -2.79
CA LEU A 199 10.49 8.46 -1.44
C LEU A 199 9.45 8.87 -0.40
N ARG A 200 8.66 9.92 -0.67
CA ARG A 200 7.55 10.34 0.20
C ARG A 200 6.59 9.19 0.49
N HIS A 201 6.14 8.50 -0.55
CA HIS A 201 5.23 7.37 -0.40
C HIS A 201 5.84 6.22 0.41
N ALA A 202 7.11 5.91 0.18
CA ALA A 202 7.81 4.87 0.92
C ALA A 202 7.92 5.20 2.42
N ILE A 203 8.33 6.43 2.77
CA ILE A 203 8.47 6.83 4.17
C ILE A 203 7.13 6.98 4.88
N GLU A 204 6.09 7.49 4.20
CA GLU A 204 4.75 7.54 4.79
C GLU A 204 4.17 6.14 5.00
N THR A 205 4.46 5.20 4.09
CA THR A 205 4.08 3.80 4.28
C THR A 205 4.75 3.22 5.51
N PHE A 206 6.06 3.44 5.68
CA PHE A 206 6.77 3.05 6.90
C PHE A 206 6.18 3.70 8.16
N ALA A 207 5.90 5.01 8.15
CA ALA A 207 5.29 5.71 9.27
C ALA A 207 3.93 5.11 9.68
N ARG A 208 3.12 4.63 8.73
CA ARG A 208 1.87 3.90 9.02
C ARG A 208 2.09 2.53 9.63
N LEU A 209 3.14 1.83 9.21
CA LEU A 209 3.48 0.52 9.77
C LEU A 209 4.04 0.66 11.20
N SER A 210 4.83 1.70 11.44
CA SER A 210 5.53 1.89 12.71
C SER A 210 4.59 2.07 13.90
N ILE A 211 3.42 2.71 13.74
CA ILE A 211 2.47 2.93 14.86
C ILE A 211 1.94 1.63 15.49
N ARG A 212 2.06 0.50 14.79
CA ARG A 212 1.65 -0.83 15.30
C ARG A 212 2.71 -1.47 16.18
N ARG A 213 3.97 -1.00 16.09
CA ARG A 213 5.14 -1.63 16.72
C ARG A 213 5.99 -0.66 17.56
N SER A 214 5.74 0.64 17.45
CA SER A 214 6.40 1.70 18.21
C SER A 214 5.37 2.54 18.96
N GLY A 215 5.46 2.55 20.29
CA GLY A 215 4.57 3.30 21.17
C GLY A 215 4.72 4.80 20.97
N TRP A 216 5.96 5.27 20.77
CA TRP A 216 6.21 6.69 20.58
C TRP A 216 5.67 7.19 19.24
N ALA A 217 5.78 6.38 18.20
CA ALA A 217 5.27 6.72 16.88
C ALA A 217 3.73 6.81 16.90
N ARG A 218 3.07 5.89 17.62
CA ARG A 218 1.62 5.94 17.85
C ARG A 218 1.21 7.21 18.59
N ALA A 219 1.82 7.48 19.75
CA ALA A 219 1.52 8.67 20.53
C ALA A 219 1.77 9.97 19.75
N TYR A 220 2.85 10.02 18.94
CA TYR A 220 3.11 11.17 18.08
C TYR A 220 2.01 11.37 17.03
N PHE A 221 1.58 10.29 16.36
CA PHE A 221 0.49 10.33 15.39
C PHE A 221 -0.82 10.80 16.04
N GLU A 222 -1.20 10.21 17.17
CA GLU A 222 -2.43 10.57 17.91
C GLU A 222 -2.40 12.03 18.36
N ALA A 223 -1.25 12.53 18.83
CA ALA A 223 -1.08 13.95 19.17
C ALA A 223 -1.22 14.87 17.94
N GLN A 224 -0.88 14.42 16.73
CA GLN A 224 -1.15 15.20 15.51
C GLN A 224 -2.65 15.23 15.19
N ILE A 225 -3.35 14.10 15.37
CA ILE A 225 -4.81 14.02 15.17
C ILE A 225 -5.54 14.90 16.19
N ALA A 226 -5.14 14.87 17.46
CA ALA A 226 -5.71 15.71 18.51
C ALA A 226 -5.56 17.22 18.25
N ARG A 227 -4.54 17.62 17.48
CA ARG A 227 -4.36 19.02 17.00
C ARG A 227 -5.24 19.38 15.79
N GLY A 228 -6.15 18.50 15.37
CA GLY A 228 -7.03 18.72 14.22
C GLY A 228 -6.37 18.44 12.86
N HIS A 229 -5.20 17.80 12.81
CA HIS A 229 -4.59 17.43 11.54
C HIS A 229 -5.33 16.24 10.89
N SER A 230 -5.52 16.31 9.57
CA SER A 230 -6.00 15.16 8.79
C SER A 230 -5.02 13.98 8.89
N LYS A 231 -5.53 12.75 8.74
CA LYS A 231 -4.70 11.53 8.77
C LYS A 231 -3.48 11.59 7.83
N PRO A 232 -3.61 12.05 6.56
CA PRO A 232 -2.43 12.20 5.69
C PRO A 232 -1.40 13.19 6.22
N ARG A 233 -1.85 14.34 6.76
CA ARG A 233 -0.96 15.34 7.37
C ARG A 233 -0.24 14.79 8.60
N ALA A 234 -0.95 14.04 9.46
CA ALA A 234 -0.38 13.40 10.63
C ALA A 234 0.70 12.36 10.26
N PHE A 235 0.43 11.48 9.27
CA PHE A 235 1.42 10.52 8.80
C PHE A 235 2.64 11.18 8.16
N ARG A 236 2.45 12.27 7.41
CA ARG A 236 3.57 13.03 6.83
C ARG A 236 4.42 13.70 7.92
N ALA A 237 3.80 14.21 8.99
CA ALA A 237 4.53 14.74 10.14
C ALA A 237 5.34 13.64 10.85
N LEU A 238 4.76 12.44 11.03
CA LEU A 238 5.47 11.30 11.59
C LEU A 238 6.61 10.84 10.68
N ALA A 239 6.38 10.75 9.36
CA ALA A 239 7.40 10.46 8.37
C ALA A 239 8.55 11.46 8.42
N ASN A 240 8.26 12.76 8.60
CA ASN A 240 9.27 13.78 8.79
C ASN A 240 10.19 13.48 9.98
N ARG A 241 9.60 13.10 11.12
CA ARG A 241 10.36 12.70 12.32
C ARG A 241 11.20 11.45 12.08
N TRP A 242 10.63 10.44 11.42
CA TRP A 242 11.36 9.24 11.04
C TRP A 242 12.56 9.53 10.15
N LEU A 243 12.47 10.45 9.18
CA LEU A 243 13.62 10.81 8.34
C LEU A 243 14.77 11.40 9.13
N SER A 244 14.51 12.21 10.17
CA SER A 244 15.58 12.70 11.05
C SER A 244 16.27 11.57 11.82
N ILE A 245 15.48 10.62 12.35
CA ILE A 245 15.99 9.48 13.11
C ILE A 245 16.78 8.55 12.20
N LEU A 246 16.20 8.17 11.06
CA LEU A 246 16.79 7.33 10.03
C LEU A 246 18.11 7.93 9.57
N TRP A 247 18.13 9.21 9.21
CA TRP A 247 19.35 9.90 8.78
C TRP A 247 20.45 9.80 9.83
N LYS A 248 20.14 10.07 11.12
CA LYS A 248 21.14 10.04 12.18
C LYS A 248 21.71 8.63 12.38
N LEU A 249 20.83 7.63 12.45
CA LEU A 249 21.20 6.22 12.65
C LEU A 249 21.97 5.66 11.45
N TRP A 250 21.59 6.08 10.24
CA TRP A 250 22.24 5.65 9.02
C TRP A 250 23.66 6.22 8.94
N GLN A 251 23.86 7.51 9.26
CA GLN A 251 25.19 8.10 9.31
C GLN A 251 26.13 7.39 10.31
N THR A 252 25.60 6.95 11.45
CA THR A 252 26.38 6.26 12.49
C THR A 252 26.41 4.74 12.35
N ASN A 253 25.82 4.18 11.27
CA ASN A 253 25.65 2.74 11.08
C ASN A 253 25.01 2.00 12.27
N ALA A 254 24.15 2.67 13.04
CA ALA A 254 23.56 2.12 14.25
C ALA A 254 22.14 1.63 13.98
N PRO A 255 21.78 0.38 14.31
CA PRO A 255 20.41 -0.11 14.15
C PRO A 255 19.45 0.68 15.06
N TYR A 256 18.17 0.72 14.67
CA TYR A 256 17.13 1.32 15.49
C TYR A 256 16.89 0.50 16.76
N ASP A 257 16.78 1.20 17.88
CA ASP A 257 16.47 0.67 19.19
C ASP A 257 15.48 1.62 19.88
N GLU A 258 14.26 1.13 20.11
CA GLU A 258 13.16 1.90 20.70
C GLU A 258 13.54 2.38 22.11
N ALA A 259 14.20 1.55 22.92
CA ALA A 259 14.54 1.89 24.30
C ALA A 259 15.58 3.04 24.33
N LYS A 260 16.60 2.96 23.49
CA LYS A 260 17.58 4.07 23.33
C LYS A 260 16.91 5.35 22.86
N HIS A 261 15.97 5.24 21.92
CA HIS A 261 15.22 6.40 21.42
C HIS A 261 14.39 7.06 22.54
N LEU A 262 13.64 6.26 23.32
CA LEU A 262 12.83 6.74 24.44
C LEU A 262 13.69 7.38 25.54
N ALA A 263 14.82 6.76 25.91
CA ALA A 263 15.76 7.33 26.88
C ALA A 263 16.34 8.67 26.42
N SER A 264 16.62 8.83 25.11
CA SER A 264 17.02 10.12 24.55
C SER A 264 15.91 11.17 24.64
N ARG A 265 14.64 10.78 24.43
CA ARG A 265 13.49 11.69 24.53
C ARG A 265 13.21 12.13 25.96
N ALA A 266 13.31 11.21 26.93
CA ALA A 266 13.17 11.52 28.34
C ALA A 266 14.22 12.54 28.81
N ARG A 267 15.50 12.36 28.40
CA ARG A 267 16.58 13.33 28.68
C ARG A 267 16.32 14.72 28.08
N GLN A 268 15.49 14.82 27.05
CA GLN A 268 15.09 16.07 26.42
C GLN A 268 13.76 16.63 26.95
N GLY A 269 13.24 16.08 28.06
CA GLY A 269 11.99 16.52 28.69
C GLY A 269 10.73 16.23 27.86
N GLN A 270 10.79 15.30 26.90
CA GLN A 270 9.62 14.95 26.10
C GLN A 270 8.82 13.83 26.78
N PRO A 271 7.48 13.91 26.77
CA PRO A 271 6.62 12.89 27.39
C PRO A 271 6.81 11.52 26.74
N LEU A 272 6.92 10.49 27.60
CA LEU A 272 7.03 9.10 27.18
C LEU A 272 5.64 8.56 26.79
N PRO A 273 5.58 7.73 25.73
CA PRO A 273 4.33 7.09 25.33
C PRO A 273 3.93 5.98 26.32
N LEU A 274 2.64 5.68 26.40
CA LEU A 274 2.14 4.49 27.10
C LEU A 274 2.62 3.21 26.38
N PRO A 275 2.76 2.09 27.11
CA PRO A 275 3.10 0.80 26.52
C PRO A 275 2.10 0.39 25.44
N LEU A 276 2.57 -0.30 24.40
CA LEU A 276 1.68 -0.89 23.41
C LEU A 276 0.91 -2.05 24.06
N SER A 277 -0.43 -1.95 24.07
CA SER A 277 -1.35 -3.03 24.44
C SER A 277 -1.30 -4.19 23.45
#